data_AF-H0GU07-F1
#
_entry.id   AF-H0GU07-F1
#
_cell.length_a   1.000
_cell.length_b   1.000
_cell.length_c   1.000
_cell.angle_alpha   90.00
_cell.angle_beta   90.00
_cell.angle_gamma   90.00
#
_symmetry.space_group_name_H-M   'P 1'
#
loop_
_entity.id
_entity.type
_entity.pdbx_description
1 polymer ?
#
loop_
_entity_poly.entity_id
_entity_poly.type
_entity_poly.pdbx_seq_one_letter_code
_entity_poly.pdbx_strand_id
1 'polypeptide(L)'
;MHGGLSPDLNSMEQIRRVMRPTDIPDVGLLCDLLWSDPDKDIVGWSENDRGVSFTFGPDVVNRFLQKQDMELICRAHQVVEDGYEFFSKRQLVTLFSAPNYCGEFDNAGAMMSVDESLLCSFQILKPAQKSLPRQAGGRKKK
;
A
#
# COMPACT_ATOMS: atom_id res chain seq x y z
N MET A 1 -1.84 1.03 7.67
CA MET A 1 -3.03 0.19 7.37
C MET A 1 -2.84 -0.51 6.02
N HIS A 2 -3.75 -1.34 5.52
CA HIS A 2 -3.59 -1.96 4.19
C HIS A 2 -4.09 -1.03 3.08
N GLY A 3 -5.38 -0.67 3.12
CA GLY A 3 -6.02 0.25 2.18
C GLY A 3 -5.61 1.68 2.49
N GLY A 4 -6.51 2.45 3.08
CA GLY A 4 -6.22 3.85 3.39
C GLY A 4 -7.21 4.39 4.40
N LEU A 5 -7.57 5.66 4.25
CA LEU A 5 -8.45 6.34 5.18
C LEU A 5 -9.92 6.01 4.89
N SER A 6 -10.78 6.26 5.87
CA SER A 6 -12.24 6.18 5.72
C SER A 6 -12.87 7.55 5.98
N PRO A 7 -13.94 7.94 5.24
CA PRO A 7 -14.75 9.10 5.62
C PRO A 7 -15.42 8.92 6.99
N ASP A 8 -15.60 7.68 7.44
CA ASP A 8 -16.18 7.34 8.74
C ASP A 8 -15.14 7.37 9.88
N LEU A 9 -13.84 7.44 9.56
CA LEU A 9 -12.76 7.43 10.56
C LEU A 9 -12.58 8.80 11.20
N ASN A 10 -13.23 9.00 12.35
CA ASN A 10 -13.17 10.23 13.13
C ASN A 10 -12.27 10.12 14.36
N SER A 11 -12.12 8.92 14.91
CA SER A 11 -11.29 8.61 16.08
C SER A 11 -10.68 7.22 15.97
N MET A 12 -9.43 7.08 16.43
CA MET A 12 -8.77 5.77 16.51
C MET A 12 -9.51 4.78 17.42
N GLU A 13 -10.36 5.26 18.34
CA GLU A 13 -11.24 4.41 19.14
C GLU A 13 -12.20 3.58 18.30
N GLN A 14 -12.64 4.09 17.14
CA GLN A 14 -13.53 3.33 16.25
C GLN A 14 -12.84 2.06 15.74
N ILE A 15 -11.54 2.13 15.44
CA ILE A 15 -10.74 0.97 15.01
C ILE A 15 -10.55 0.01 16.20
N ARG A 16 -10.24 0.53 17.39
CA ARG A 16 -10.03 -0.30 18.60
C ARG A 16 -11.27 -1.09 19.02
N ARG A 17 -12.46 -0.58 18.71
CA ARG A 17 -13.76 -1.18 19.05
C ARG A 17 -14.27 -2.19 18.03
N VAL A 18 -13.56 -2.42 16.93
CA VAL A 18 -13.94 -3.46 15.97
C VAL A 18 -13.84 -4.83 16.65
N MET A 19 -15.00 -5.46 16.86
CA MET A 19 -15.10 -6.78 17.47
C MET A 19 -14.53 -7.84 16.53
N ARG A 20 -13.78 -8.80 17.10
CA ARG A 20 -13.17 -9.91 16.36
C ARG A 20 -13.62 -11.25 16.96
N PRO A 21 -13.83 -12.29 16.13
CA PRO A 21 -13.69 -12.30 14.67
C PRO A 21 -14.82 -11.51 13.97
N THR A 22 -14.53 -11.01 12.78
CA THR A 22 -15.52 -10.35 11.91
C THR A 22 -15.12 -10.59 10.46
N ASP A 23 -16.11 -10.69 9.58
CA ASP A 23 -15.89 -10.62 8.14
C ASP A 23 -15.68 -9.16 7.70
N ILE A 24 -15.16 -8.98 6.49
CA ILE A 24 -15.02 -7.66 5.88
C ILE A 24 -16.38 -7.28 5.28
N PRO A 25 -17.04 -6.20 5.76
CA PRO A 25 -18.30 -5.75 5.19
C PRO A 25 -18.09 -5.16 3.79
N ASP A 26 -19.16 -5.07 3.00
CA ASP A 26 -19.11 -4.48 1.66
C ASP A 26 -18.86 -2.94 1.70
N VAL A 27 -19.22 -2.28 2.80
CA VAL A 27 -19.11 -0.82 2.97
C VAL A 27 -18.72 -0.43 4.40
N GLY A 28 -18.33 0.83 4.57
CA GLY A 28 -18.05 1.48 5.85
C GLY A 28 -16.63 1.24 6.35
N LEU A 29 -16.36 1.71 7.58
CA LEU A 29 -15.02 1.83 8.14
C LEU A 29 -14.08 0.65 7.85
N LEU A 30 -14.45 -0.59 8.18
CA LEU A 30 -13.54 -1.73 8.00
C LEU A 30 -13.24 -2.02 6.52
N CYS A 31 -14.22 -1.84 5.63
CA CYS A 31 -14.03 -1.96 4.19
C CYS A 31 -13.01 -0.90 3.72
N ASP A 32 -13.23 0.36 4.09
CA ASP A 32 -12.41 1.47 3.64
C ASP A 32 -10.95 1.38 4.09
N LEU A 33 -10.71 0.97 5.35
CA LEU A 33 -9.36 0.77 5.88
C LEU A 33 -8.55 -0.29 5.09
N LEU A 34 -9.24 -1.14 4.32
CA LEU A 34 -8.67 -2.20 3.50
C LEU A 34 -8.67 -1.88 2.00
N TRP A 35 -9.62 -1.07 1.50
CA TRP A 35 -9.86 -0.92 0.06
C TRP A 35 -9.75 0.51 -0.49
N SER A 36 -9.68 1.55 0.35
CA SER A 36 -9.54 2.92 -0.16
C SER A 36 -8.14 3.20 -0.70
N ASP A 37 -8.03 4.11 -1.68
CA ASP A 37 -6.75 4.50 -2.30
C ASP A 37 -6.49 6.02 -2.30
N PRO A 38 -5.23 6.46 -2.17
CA PRO A 38 -4.88 7.87 -2.41
C PRO A 38 -4.98 8.22 -3.90
N ASP A 39 -5.45 9.43 -4.20
CA ASP A 39 -5.50 9.97 -5.56
C ASP A 39 -5.03 11.44 -5.54
N LYS A 40 -4.07 11.78 -6.41
CA LYS A 40 -3.44 13.11 -6.46
C LYS A 40 -4.28 14.14 -7.22
N ASP A 41 -5.21 13.68 -8.05
CA ASP A 41 -5.95 14.49 -9.00
C ASP A 41 -7.32 14.93 -8.45
N ILE A 42 -7.63 14.59 -7.19
CA ILE A 42 -8.88 14.93 -6.52
C ILE A 42 -8.67 15.75 -5.24
N VAL A 43 -9.75 16.38 -4.78
CA VAL A 43 -9.86 17.03 -3.46
C VAL A 43 -10.98 16.37 -2.68
N GLY A 44 -10.74 16.03 -1.41
CA GLY A 44 -11.71 15.32 -0.59
C GLY A 44 -11.79 13.84 -0.94
N TRP A 45 -13.00 13.34 -1.17
CA TRP A 45 -13.30 11.93 -1.44
C TRP A 45 -13.96 11.78 -2.80
N SER A 46 -13.68 10.67 -3.49
CA SER A 46 -14.37 10.26 -4.72
C SER A 46 -14.65 8.76 -4.70
N GLU A 47 -15.54 8.30 -5.56
CA GLU A 47 -15.74 6.85 -5.78
C GLU A 47 -14.44 6.22 -6.31
N ASN A 48 -14.17 4.98 -5.90
CA ASN A 48 -12.99 4.25 -6.36
C ASN A 48 -13.32 3.43 -7.61
N ASP A 49 -12.55 3.61 -8.68
CA ASP A 49 -12.68 2.88 -9.94
C ASP A 49 -12.49 1.36 -9.79
N ARG A 50 -11.96 0.89 -8.65
CA ARG A 50 -11.93 -0.53 -8.27
C ARG A 50 -13.31 -1.12 -7.96
N GLY A 51 -14.36 -0.29 -7.87
CA GLY A 51 -15.72 -0.70 -7.54
C GLY A 51 -15.95 -0.99 -6.05
N VAL A 52 -15.02 -0.58 -5.18
CA VAL A 52 -15.12 -0.79 -3.72
C VAL A 52 -14.48 0.39 -2.98
N SER A 53 -15.15 0.88 -1.93
CA SER A 53 -14.72 2.03 -1.14
C SER A 53 -14.49 3.31 -1.99
N PHE A 54 -13.58 4.17 -1.55
CA PHE A 54 -13.35 5.53 -2.04
C PHE A 54 -11.89 5.77 -2.39
N THR A 55 -11.64 6.79 -3.20
CA THR A 55 -10.35 7.45 -3.27
C THR A 55 -10.31 8.70 -2.40
N PHE A 56 -9.12 9.12 -1.96
CA PHE A 56 -8.95 10.32 -1.13
C PHE A 56 -7.77 11.20 -1.54
N GLY A 57 -7.98 12.51 -1.49
CA GLY A 57 -7.01 13.52 -1.89
C GLY A 57 -5.92 13.83 -0.85
N PRO A 58 -4.88 14.60 -1.25
CA PRO A 58 -3.83 15.05 -0.32
C PRO A 58 -4.36 15.87 0.86
N ASP A 59 -5.47 16.60 0.69
CA ASP A 59 -6.09 17.40 1.76
C ASP A 59 -6.68 16.52 2.87
N VAL A 60 -7.20 15.34 2.52
CA VAL A 60 -7.71 14.35 3.48
C VAL A 60 -6.57 13.76 4.29
N VAL A 61 -5.45 13.41 3.65
CA VAL A 61 -4.23 12.94 4.32
C VAL A 61 -3.74 13.97 5.32
N ASN A 62 -3.58 15.22 4.89
CA ASN A 62 -3.07 16.30 5.73
C ASN A 62 -3.97 16.54 6.95
N ARG A 63 -5.28 16.64 6.72
CA ARG A 63 -6.28 16.84 7.78
C ARG A 63 -6.30 15.70 8.78
N PHE A 64 -6.21 14.45 8.31
CA PHE A 64 -6.18 13.28 9.18
C PHE A 64 -4.95 13.29 10.08
N LEU A 65 -3.77 13.50 9.50
CA LEU A 65 -2.50 13.51 10.24
C LEU A 65 -2.46 14.63 11.28
N GLN A 66 -2.90 15.85 10.92
CA GLN A 66 -3.02 16.95 11.87
C GLN A 66 -3.98 16.63 13.02
N LYS A 67 -5.15 16.03 12.71
CA LYS A 67 -6.16 15.70 13.72
C LYS A 67 -5.69 14.62 14.69
N GLN A 68 -4.90 13.65 14.21
CA GLN A 68 -4.43 12.53 15.02
C GLN A 68 -3.03 12.73 15.61
N ASP A 69 -2.40 13.89 15.38
CA ASP A 69 -1.02 14.20 15.78
C ASP A 69 -0.01 13.14 15.30
N MET A 70 -0.04 12.87 13.99
CA MET A 70 0.80 11.89 13.31
C MET A 70 1.54 12.53 12.14
N GLU A 71 2.66 11.93 11.73
CA GLU A 71 3.49 12.46 10.64
C GLU A 71 3.37 11.69 9.33
N LEU A 72 3.08 10.39 9.39
CA LEU A 72 3.14 9.50 8.23
C LEU A 72 2.03 8.45 8.24
N ILE A 73 1.35 8.29 7.11
CA ILE A 73 0.51 7.13 6.79
C ILE A 73 1.36 6.12 6.01
N CYS A 74 1.55 4.92 6.56
CA CYS A 74 2.15 3.81 5.83
C CYS A 74 1.06 2.82 5.38
N ARG A 75 1.02 2.50 4.07
CA ARG A 75 -0.03 1.68 3.48
C ARG A 75 0.40 0.71 2.37
N ALA A 76 -0.50 -0.23 2.08
CA ALA A 76 -0.51 -1.38 1.17
C ALA A 76 -0.95 -1.19 -0.30
N HIS A 77 -1.56 -2.28 -0.80
CA HIS A 77 -2.64 -2.35 -1.81
C HIS A 77 -2.33 -2.00 -3.28
N GLN A 78 -1.66 -0.87 -3.55
CA GLN A 78 -1.34 -0.45 -4.92
C GLN A 78 0.07 -0.94 -5.31
N VAL A 79 0.17 -1.59 -6.47
CA VAL A 79 1.45 -1.91 -7.09
C VAL A 79 2.12 -0.61 -7.50
N VAL A 80 3.38 -0.41 -7.11
CA VAL A 80 4.19 0.78 -7.45
C VAL A 80 5.55 0.33 -7.98
N GLU A 81 6.10 1.08 -8.94
CA GLU A 81 7.25 0.66 -9.75
C GLU A 81 8.47 0.26 -8.92
N ASP A 82 8.90 1.10 -7.96
CA ASP A 82 10.07 0.84 -7.12
C ASP A 82 9.75 0.05 -5.85
N GLY A 83 8.52 -0.48 -5.72
CA GLY A 83 8.03 -1.14 -4.51
C GLY A 83 7.71 -0.18 -3.36
N TYR A 84 8.01 1.11 -3.49
CA TYR A 84 7.46 2.15 -2.62
C TYR A 84 7.18 3.44 -3.40
N GLU A 85 6.22 4.24 -2.94
CA GLU A 85 5.92 5.55 -3.50
C GLU A 85 5.44 6.52 -2.42
N PHE A 86 5.94 7.75 -2.44
CA PHE A 86 5.48 8.81 -1.55
C PHE A 86 4.36 9.63 -2.17
N PHE A 87 3.39 10.01 -1.35
CA PHE A 87 2.25 10.83 -1.68
C PHE A 87 2.11 12.00 -0.68
N SER A 88 1.37 13.05 -1.08
CA SER A 88 1.05 14.22 -0.24
C SER A 88 2.27 14.79 0.50
N LYS A 89 3.29 15.24 -0.25
CA LYS A 89 4.54 15.79 0.34
C LYS A 89 5.22 14.84 1.34
N ARG A 90 5.24 13.54 1.01
CA ARG A 90 5.81 12.46 1.83
C ARG A 90 5.07 12.15 3.13
N GLN A 91 3.83 12.64 3.29
CA GLN A 91 2.98 12.35 4.43
C GLN A 91 2.25 11.00 4.32
N LEU A 92 2.25 10.39 3.13
CA LEU A 92 1.79 9.02 2.93
C LEU A 92 2.83 8.26 2.12
N VAL A 93 3.05 6.99 2.46
CA VAL A 93 3.88 6.07 1.70
C VAL A 93 3.10 4.80 1.38
N THR A 94 3.08 4.44 0.10
CA THR A 94 2.63 3.14 -0.39
C THR A 94 3.83 2.21 -0.41
N LEU A 95 3.68 1.00 0.14
CA LEU A 95 4.65 -0.09 0.10
C LEU A 95 4.05 -1.26 -0.66
N PHE A 96 4.85 -1.88 -1.51
CA PHE A 96 4.50 -3.09 -2.23
C PHE A 96 5.71 -4.02 -2.23
N SER A 97 5.56 -5.23 -1.69
CA SER A 97 6.70 -6.12 -1.42
C SER A 97 6.77 -7.36 -2.33
N ALA A 98 5.86 -7.49 -3.29
CA ALA A 98 5.88 -8.58 -4.28
C ALA A 98 6.51 -8.10 -5.60
N PRO A 99 7.81 -8.36 -5.85
CA PRO A 99 8.43 -7.99 -7.11
C PRO A 99 7.86 -8.81 -8.26
N ASN A 100 7.84 -8.22 -9.47
CA ASN A 100 7.28 -8.83 -10.66
C ASN A 100 5.84 -9.34 -10.42
N TYR A 101 4.99 -8.45 -9.91
CA TYR A 101 3.65 -8.83 -9.47
C TYR A 101 2.87 -9.51 -10.59
N CYS A 102 2.22 -10.63 -10.26
CA CYS A 102 1.53 -11.53 -11.21
C CYS A 102 2.36 -12.02 -12.42
N GLY A 103 3.67 -11.72 -12.51
CA GLY A 103 4.47 -11.95 -13.70
C GLY A 103 4.18 -11.01 -14.88
N GLU A 104 3.37 -9.98 -14.65
CA GLU A 104 2.91 -9.02 -15.68
C GLU A 104 3.53 -7.63 -15.49
N PHE A 105 3.85 -7.27 -14.24
CA PHE A 105 4.50 -6.03 -13.89
C PHE A 105 6.01 -6.24 -13.77
N ASP A 106 6.83 -5.22 -14.06
CA ASP A 106 8.28 -5.24 -13.81
C ASP A 106 8.65 -4.50 -12.51
N ASN A 107 7.70 -4.40 -11.58
CA ASN A 107 7.87 -3.66 -10.35
C ASN A 107 8.88 -4.34 -9.41
N ALA A 108 9.62 -3.55 -8.66
CA ALA A 108 10.36 -4.03 -7.49
C ALA A 108 9.41 -4.26 -6.30
N GLY A 109 9.91 -5.02 -5.33
CA GLY A 109 9.38 -5.05 -3.98
C GLY A 109 10.16 -4.10 -3.07
N ALA A 110 9.54 -3.49 -2.07
CA ALA A 110 10.26 -2.76 -1.04
C ALA A 110 9.87 -3.17 0.38
N MET A 111 10.77 -2.91 1.31
CA MET A 111 10.57 -2.98 2.76
C MET A 111 11.00 -1.66 3.38
N MET A 112 10.17 -1.09 4.25
CA MET A 112 10.52 0.09 5.03
C MET A 112 11.04 -0.31 6.41
N SER A 113 12.20 0.19 6.78
CA SER A 113 12.75 0.10 8.14
C SER A 113 12.57 1.44 8.84
N VAL A 114 12.02 1.43 10.05
CA VAL A 114 11.83 2.61 10.89
C VAL A 114 12.69 2.41 12.14
N ASP A 115 13.63 3.32 12.40
CA ASP A 115 14.51 3.24 13.56
C ASP A 115 13.94 3.96 14.80
N GLU A 116 14.70 3.96 15.89
CA GLU A 116 14.30 4.60 17.17
C GLU A 116 14.11 6.12 17.05
N SER A 117 14.73 6.76 16.06
CA SER A 117 14.56 8.19 15.75
C SER A 117 13.39 8.45 14.78
N LEU A 118 12.62 7.41 14.45
CA LEU A 118 11.56 7.40 13.45
C LEU A 118 12.05 7.67 12.02
N LEU A 119 13.36 7.52 11.77
CA LEU A 119 13.90 7.65 10.42
C LEU A 119 13.47 6.47 9.57
N CYS A 120 12.82 6.77 8.45
CA CYS A 120 12.37 5.77 7.48
C CYS A 120 13.42 5.54 6.39
N SER A 121 13.88 4.30 6.24
CA SER A 121 14.77 3.85 5.16
C SER A 121 14.13 2.69 4.37
N PHE A 122 14.54 2.51 3.11
CA PHE A 122 13.92 1.54 2.20
C PHE A 122 14.94 0.55 1.65
N GLN A 123 14.60 -0.73 1.70
CA GLN A 123 15.34 -1.81 1.04
C GLN A 123 14.53 -2.28 -0.17
N ILE A 124 15.15 -2.28 -1.35
CA ILE A 124 14.47 -2.58 -2.62
C ILE A 124 14.94 -3.95 -3.14
N LEU A 125 13.97 -4.80 -3.46
CA LEU A 125 14.12 -6.13 -4.06
C LEU A 125 13.68 -6.07 -5.52
N LYS A 126 14.63 -6.01 -6.44
CA LYS A 126 14.33 -6.04 -7.88
C LYS A 126 13.79 -7.42 -8.31
N PRO A 127 12.98 -7.48 -9.38
CA PRO A 127 12.62 -8.74 -10.02
C PRO A 127 13.82 -9.65 -10.26
N ALA A 128 13.67 -10.95 -9.99
CA ALA A 128 14.68 -11.92 -10.34
C ALA A 128 14.85 -11.96 -11.87
N GLN A 129 16.10 -11.94 -12.34
CA GLN A 129 16.37 -12.17 -13.76
C GLN A 129 15.87 -13.56 -14.14
N LYS A 130 15.11 -13.66 -15.25
CA LYS A 130 14.71 -14.96 -15.81
C LYS A 130 15.98 -15.77 -16.07
N SER A 131 16.17 -16.86 -15.34
CA SER A 131 17.30 -17.75 -15.59
C SER A 131 17.24 -18.23 -17.04
N LEU A 132 18.27 -17.94 -17.83
CA LEU A 132 18.45 -18.57 -19.14
C LEU A 132 18.31 -20.08 -18.97
N PRO A 133 17.56 -20.79 -19.84
CA PRO A 133 17.39 -22.22 -19.70
C PRO A 133 18.77 -22.88 -19.63
N ARG A 134 19.02 -23.63 -18.55
CA ARG A 134 20.22 -24.48 -18.42
C ARG A 134 20.29 -25.32 -19.69
N GLN A 135 21.32 -25.12 -20.51
CA GLN A 135 21.58 -26.01 -21.65
C GLN A 135 21.65 -27.44 -21.10
N ALA A 136 20.69 -28.27 -21.48
CA ALA A 136 20.68 -29.68 -21.14
C ALA A 136 21.97 -30.29 -21.71
N GLY A 137 22.92 -30.61 -20.84
CA GLY A 137 24.16 -31.26 -21.22
C GLY A 137 23.85 -32.56 -21.96
N GLY A 138 24.09 -32.55 -23.27
CA GLY A 138 23.87 -33.69 -24.15
C GLY A 138 24.69 -34.88 -23.66
N ARG A 139 24.01 -35.89 -23.13
CA ARG A 139 24.61 -37.17 -22.77
C ARG A 139 24.92 -37.91 -24.07
N LYS A 140 26.14 -37.76 -24.60
CA LYS A 140 26.65 -38.61 -25.69
C LYS A 140 26.65 -40.06 -25.19
N LYS A 141 25.75 -40.88 -25.73
CA LYS A 141 25.81 -42.34 -25.60
C LYS A 141 27.01 -42.82 -26.42
N LYS A 142 27.93 -43.51 -25.77
CA LYS A 142 28.88 -44.42 -26.41
C LYS A 142 28.16 -45.72 -26.76
#